data_AF-A0A517MNT4-F1
#
_entry.id   AF-A0A517MNT4-F1
#
_cell.length_a   1.000
_cell.length_b   1.000
_cell.length_c   1.000
_cell.angle_alpha   90.00
_cell.angle_beta   90.00
_cell.angle_gamma   90.00
#
_symmetry.space_group_name_H-M   'P 1'
#
loop_
_entity.id
_entity.type
_entity.pdbx_description
1 polymer ?
#
loop_
_entity_poly.entity_id
_entity_poly.type
_entity_poly.pdbx_seq_one_letter_code
_entity_poly.pdbx_strand_id
1 'polypeptide(L)'
;MPGIRIWVLHLLSLAAFAVWLAADPLFWPALQEVSSGSLKASSGGVRCWGILLLLAIAVGSFLSLGWQFMWGGRLRLSRTVPAMGICASEVSRCKERRACTRLPEPGSSRSLRRLLAATTVVALWSALCVQHELVAWHGKRARFAFRIAELESIASPLRNDWPARDGDLPQIGPFMAYPFGRPSTLVLLQAPQLASQRIFVSAVERCDDGAIKLQLTGTDGGDWAEWHPQGSHPKSFVGGLADAHQLNVASSIGDGWYLVRYES
;
A
#
# COMPACT_ATOMS: atom_id res chain seq x y z
N MET A 1 -36.77 -11.51 -13.91
CA MET A 1 -36.65 -10.19 -13.24
C MET A 1 -35.16 -9.87 -13.00
N PRO A 2 -34.51 -9.10 -13.89
CA PRO A 2 -33.08 -8.82 -13.81
C PRO A 2 -32.68 -7.85 -12.66
N GLY A 3 -33.61 -7.07 -12.11
CA GLY A 3 -33.32 -6.09 -11.06
C GLY A 3 -32.89 -6.68 -9.71
N ILE A 4 -33.48 -7.82 -9.29
CA ILE A 4 -33.23 -8.42 -7.96
C ILE A 4 -31.77 -8.88 -7.81
N ARG A 5 -31.13 -9.35 -8.89
CA ARG A 5 -29.75 -9.87 -8.84
C ARG A 5 -28.71 -8.76 -8.57
N ILE A 6 -28.98 -7.54 -9.05
CA ILE A 6 -28.07 -6.39 -8.86
C ILE A 6 -28.14 -5.94 -7.39
N TRP A 7 -29.34 -5.90 -6.80
CA TRP A 7 -29.50 -5.57 -5.38
C TRP A 7 -28.76 -6.53 -4.46
N VAL A 8 -28.88 -7.83 -4.70
CA VAL A 8 -28.19 -8.85 -3.91
C VAL A 8 -26.66 -8.68 -4.00
N LEU A 9 -26.11 -8.36 -5.17
CA LEU A 9 -24.67 -8.09 -5.33
C LEU A 9 -24.21 -6.85 -4.55
N HIS A 10 -24.97 -5.76 -4.58
CA HIS A 10 -24.62 -4.56 -3.82
C HIS A 10 -24.73 -4.79 -2.30
N LEU A 11 -25.78 -5.48 -1.85
CA LEU A 11 -25.94 -5.84 -0.44
C LEU A 11 -24.81 -6.76 0.04
N LEU A 12 -24.43 -7.75 -0.76
CA LEU A 12 -23.29 -8.63 -0.45
C LEU A 12 -21.96 -7.85 -0.43
N SER A 13 -21.75 -6.91 -1.35
CA SER A 13 -20.53 -6.08 -1.35
C SER A 13 -20.45 -5.17 -0.12
N LEU A 14 -21.59 -4.62 0.31
CA LEU A 14 -21.66 -3.75 1.49
C LEU A 14 -21.49 -4.55 2.79
N ALA A 15 -22.08 -5.74 2.85
CA ALA A 15 -21.87 -6.68 3.96
C ALA A 15 -20.42 -7.16 4.05
N ALA A 16 -19.80 -7.53 2.92
CA ALA A 16 -18.39 -7.92 2.87
C ALA A 16 -17.46 -6.78 3.31
N PHE A 17 -17.77 -5.54 2.90
CA PHE A 17 -17.02 -4.36 3.35
C PHE A 17 -17.16 -4.12 4.85
N ALA A 18 -18.38 -4.26 5.41
CA ALA A 18 -18.61 -4.13 6.85
C ALA A 18 -17.88 -5.22 7.66
N VAL A 19 -17.87 -6.47 7.18
CA VAL A 19 -17.13 -7.57 7.80
C VAL A 19 -15.63 -7.31 7.74
N TRP A 20 -15.12 -6.81 6.61
CA TRP A 20 -13.71 -6.44 6.48
C TRP A 20 -13.31 -5.33 7.46
N LEU A 21 -14.12 -4.27 7.59
CA LEU A 21 -13.89 -3.20 8.57
C LEU A 21 -13.89 -3.71 10.01
N ALA A 22 -14.77 -4.67 10.33
CA ALA A 22 -14.84 -5.27 11.67
C ALA A 22 -13.67 -6.21 11.96
N ALA A 23 -13.08 -6.82 10.93
CA ALA A 23 -11.97 -7.76 11.06
C ALA A 23 -10.60 -7.06 11.02
N ASP A 24 -10.51 -5.79 10.60
CA ASP A 24 -9.26 -5.04 10.58
C ASP A 24 -8.89 -4.56 12.00
N PRO A 25 -7.85 -5.13 12.64
CA PRO A 25 -7.46 -4.74 14.00
C PRO A 25 -6.93 -3.30 14.09
N LEU A 26 -6.58 -2.69 12.96
CA LEU A 26 -6.09 -1.31 12.88
C LEU A 26 -7.19 -0.29 12.61
N PHE A 27 -8.40 -0.73 12.27
CA PHE A 27 -9.51 0.18 11.96
C PHE A 27 -9.98 0.96 13.19
N TRP A 28 -10.17 0.28 14.32
CA TRP A 28 -10.69 0.91 15.53
C TRP A 28 -9.76 1.98 16.13
N PRO A 29 -8.44 1.73 16.26
CA PRO A 29 -7.49 2.76 16.69
C PRO A 29 -7.47 3.99 15.77
N ALA A 30 -7.52 3.78 14.44
CA ALA A 30 -7.54 4.88 13.47
C ALA A 30 -8.80 5.75 13.61
N LEU A 31 -9.95 5.12 13.91
CA LEU A 31 -11.21 5.83 14.11
C LEU A 31 -11.22 6.65 15.40
N GLN A 32 -10.60 6.12 16.47
CA GLN A 32 -10.37 6.86 17.71
C GLN A 32 -9.48 8.09 17.49
N GLU A 33 -8.39 7.94 16.72
CA GLU A 33 -7.47 9.04 16.40
C GLU A 33 -8.17 10.16 15.61
N VAL A 34 -8.98 9.82 14.60
CA VAL A 34 -9.79 10.80 13.85
C VAL A 34 -10.80 11.51 14.76
N SER A 35 -11.49 10.77 15.63
CA SER A 35 -12.47 11.37 16.56
C SER A 35 -11.85 12.33 17.58
N SER A 36 -10.56 12.14 17.90
CA SER A 36 -9.83 13.00 18.83
C SER A 36 -9.40 14.34 18.22
N GLY A 37 -9.65 14.58 16.93
CA GLY A 37 -9.33 15.82 16.24
C GLY A 37 -7.83 16.04 15.99
N SER A 38 -6.98 15.08 16.34
CA SER A 38 -5.54 15.14 16.12
C SER A 38 -5.19 14.63 14.72
N LEU A 39 -5.51 15.42 13.69
CA LEU A 39 -5.00 15.20 12.33
C LEU A 39 -3.53 15.64 12.22
N LYS A 40 -2.62 15.01 12.98
CA LYS A 40 -1.20 15.05 12.62
C LYS A 40 -1.04 14.22 11.35
N ALA A 41 -0.30 14.75 10.37
CA ALA A 41 -0.03 14.16 9.06
C ALA A 41 0.84 12.89 9.16
N SER A 42 0.39 11.92 9.94
CA SER A 42 0.87 10.54 10.01
C SER A 42 0.17 9.73 8.92
N SER A 43 0.79 8.63 8.52
CA SER A 43 0.38 7.70 7.45
C SER A 43 -1.08 7.22 7.51
N GLY A 44 -1.78 7.41 8.65
CA GLY A 44 -3.22 7.17 8.80
C GLY A 44 -4.12 8.03 7.91
N GLY A 45 -3.68 9.23 7.49
CA GLY A 45 -4.49 10.12 6.66
C GLY A 45 -4.90 9.52 5.32
N VAL A 46 -3.98 8.81 4.65
CA VAL A 46 -4.25 8.18 3.34
C VAL A 46 -5.29 7.06 3.47
N ARG A 47 -5.26 6.30 4.57
CA ARG A 47 -6.24 5.24 4.85
C ARG A 47 -7.62 5.83 5.09
N CYS A 48 -7.71 6.91 5.86
CA CYS A 48 -8.97 7.58 6.15
C CYS A 48 -9.61 8.17 4.88
N TRP A 49 -8.81 8.79 4.00
CA TRP A 49 -9.28 9.27 2.69
C TRP A 49 -9.72 8.12 1.77
N GLY A 50 -8.99 6.99 1.77
CA GLY A 50 -9.38 5.79 1.03
C GLY A 50 -10.73 5.23 1.46
N ILE A 51 -10.97 5.15 2.78
CA ILE A 51 -12.26 4.68 3.34
C ILE A 51 -13.38 5.66 3.00
N LEU A 52 -13.18 6.97 3.17
CA LEU A 52 -14.17 7.99 2.83
C LEU A 52 -14.53 7.97 1.33
N LEU A 53 -13.55 7.78 0.45
CA LEU A 53 -13.76 7.68 -0.99
C LEU A 53 -14.59 6.43 -1.35
N LEU A 54 -14.25 5.27 -0.78
CA LEU A 54 -15.02 4.04 -1.00
C LEU A 54 -16.46 4.19 -0.50
N LEU A 55 -16.65 4.83 0.64
CA LEU A 55 -17.98 5.07 1.22
C LEU A 55 -18.79 6.04 0.35
N ALA A 56 -18.17 7.10 -0.16
CA ALA A 56 -18.80 8.03 -1.11
C ALA A 56 -19.22 7.34 -2.42
N ILE A 57 -18.36 6.47 -2.98
CA ILE A 57 -18.68 5.68 -4.18
C ILE A 57 -19.84 4.71 -3.90
N ALA A 58 -19.83 4.04 -2.75
CA ALA A 58 -20.90 3.13 -2.34
C ALA A 58 -22.24 3.87 -2.21
N VAL A 59 -22.26 5.01 -1.51
CA VAL A 59 -23.46 5.84 -1.34
C VAL A 59 -23.94 6.38 -2.68
N GLY A 60 -23.05 6.92 -3.52
CA GLY A 60 -23.39 7.42 -4.85
C GLY A 60 -23.99 6.33 -5.75
N SER A 61 -23.47 5.10 -5.67
CA SER A 61 -24.01 3.94 -6.38
C SER A 61 -25.41 3.58 -5.90
N PHE A 62 -25.63 3.56 -4.58
CA PHE A 62 -26.95 3.31 -3.98
C PHE A 62 -27.98 4.40 -4.37
N LEU A 63 -27.59 5.67 -4.34
CA LEU A 63 -28.46 6.78 -4.72
C LEU A 63 -28.84 6.73 -6.21
N SER A 64 -27.88 6.43 -7.09
CA SER A 64 -28.13 6.26 -8.52
C SER A 64 -29.10 5.11 -8.81
N LEU A 65 -28.94 3.98 -8.12
CA LEU A 65 -29.84 2.83 -8.21
C LEU A 65 -31.24 3.13 -7.67
N GLY A 66 -31.32 3.78 -6.50
CA GLY A 66 -32.58 4.23 -5.90
C GLY A 66 -33.33 5.18 -6.83
N TRP A 67 -32.61 6.12 -7.46
CA TRP A 67 -33.17 7.05 -8.44
C TRP A 67 -33.74 6.32 -9.66
N GLN A 68 -33.00 5.37 -10.25
CA GLN A 68 -33.48 4.58 -11.38
C GLN A 68 -34.72 3.75 -11.05
N PHE A 69 -34.81 3.20 -9.84
CA PHE A 69 -35.99 2.46 -9.39
C PHE A 69 -37.19 3.37 -9.19
N MET A 70 -36.99 4.51 -8.52
CA MET A 70 -38.04 5.43 -8.14
C MET A 70 -38.64 6.19 -9.34
N TRP A 71 -37.82 6.53 -10.34
CA TRP A 71 -38.26 7.30 -11.52
C TRP A 71 -38.38 6.47 -12.81
N GLY A 72 -37.56 5.41 -12.99
CA GLY A 72 -37.58 4.57 -14.19
C GLY A 72 -38.84 3.72 -14.35
N GLY A 73 -39.59 3.47 -13.26
CA GLY A 73 -40.86 2.76 -13.28
C GLY A 73 -42.04 3.56 -13.86
N ARG A 74 -41.99 4.90 -13.89
CA ARG A 74 -43.12 5.73 -14.36
C ARG A 74 -43.12 6.03 -15.85
N LEU A 75 -41.99 5.88 -16.56
CA LEU A 75 -41.89 6.29 -17.97
C LEU A 75 -42.24 5.18 -18.98
N ARG A 76 -42.65 3.99 -18.53
CA ARG A 76 -42.95 2.84 -19.42
C ARG A 76 -44.42 2.43 -19.49
N LEU A 77 -45.35 3.32 -19.12
CA LEU A 77 -46.80 3.08 -19.16
C LEU A 77 -47.60 4.03 -20.09
N SER A 78 -46.95 4.91 -20.88
CA SER A 78 -47.66 5.86 -21.75
C SER A 78 -47.65 5.55 -23.25
N ARG A 79 -47.34 4.32 -23.68
CA ARG A 79 -47.55 3.86 -25.07
C ARG A 79 -48.51 2.69 -25.16
N THR A 80 -49.74 2.93 -24.75
CA THR A 80 -50.92 2.26 -25.33
C THR A 80 -51.81 3.36 -25.85
N VAL A 81 -51.57 3.79 -27.09
CA VAL A 81 -52.60 4.44 -27.90
C VAL A 81 -53.39 3.31 -28.56
N PRO A 82 -54.66 3.09 -28.21
CA PRO A 82 -55.55 2.24 -28.99
C PRO A 82 -56.00 3.05 -30.21
N ALA A 83 -55.47 2.76 -31.38
CA ALA A 83 -56.15 3.12 -32.63
C ALA A 83 -57.06 1.94 -33.00
N MET A 84 -58.28 1.99 -32.47
CA MET A 84 -59.40 1.14 -32.87
C MET A 84 -60.04 1.76 -34.13
N GLY A 85 -60.20 0.96 -35.18
CA GLY A 85 -60.82 1.32 -36.46
C GLY A 85 -60.24 0.44 -37.58
N ILE A 86 -60.53 -0.86 -37.60
CA ILE A 86 -61.57 -1.50 -38.43
C ILE A 86 -61.49 -1.08 -39.91
N CYS A 87 -60.93 -1.95 -40.74
CA CYS A 87 -61.64 -2.40 -41.94
C CYS A 87 -61.20 -3.83 -42.27
N ALA A 88 -62.18 -4.72 -42.25
CA ALA A 88 -62.08 -6.11 -42.61
C ALA A 88 -62.07 -6.25 -44.13
N SER A 89 -61.18 -7.11 -44.66
CA SER A 89 -61.51 -8.08 -45.71
C SER A 89 -60.25 -8.83 -46.15
N GLU A 90 -60.35 -10.17 -46.17
CA GLU A 90 -59.54 -11.11 -46.95
C GLU A 90 -58.08 -11.34 -46.53
N VAL A 91 -57.50 -12.55 -46.58
CA VAL A 91 -57.97 -13.88 -46.93
C VAL A 91 -56.96 -14.86 -46.31
N SER A 92 -57.50 -15.95 -45.80
CA SER A 92 -56.81 -17.14 -45.32
C SER A 92 -55.84 -17.73 -46.34
N ARG A 93 -54.54 -17.79 -46.04
CA ARG A 93 -53.65 -18.95 -46.35
C ARG A 93 -52.22 -18.77 -45.83
N CYS A 94 -51.55 -19.91 -45.64
CA CYS A 94 -50.19 -20.10 -45.12
C CYS A 94 -49.99 -19.97 -43.61
N LYS A 95 -50.81 -20.78 -42.93
CA LYS A 95 -50.38 -21.74 -41.90
C LYS A 95 -49.15 -22.54 -42.37
N GLU A 96 -47.95 -21.95 -42.33
CA GLU A 96 -46.70 -22.66 -42.61
C GLU A 96 -45.57 -22.20 -41.70
N ARG A 97 -45.43 -22.96 -40.61
CA ARG A 97 -44.21 -23.27 -39.86
C ARG A 97 -42.99 -22.40 -40.20
N ARG A 98 -42.88 -21.25 -39.55
CA ARG A 98 -41.56 -20.77 -39.11
C ARG A 98 -41.57 -20.73 -37.60
N ALA A 99 -41.21 -21.88 -37.03
CA ALA A 99 -40.51 -21.93 -35.76
C ALA A 99 -39.19 -21.16 -35.95
N CYS A 100 -39.30 -19.83 -35.96
CA CYS A 100 -38.16 -18.94 -35.82
C CYS A 100 -37.83 -18.99 -34.33
N THR A 101 -37.09 -20.02 -33.96
CA THR A 101 -36.35 -20.11 -32.72
C THR A 101 -35.58 -18.80 -32.59
N ARG A 102 -36.12 -17.88 -31.78
CA ARG A 102 -35.37 -16.71 -31.32
C ARG A 102 -34.15 -17.26 -30.60
N LEU A 103 -33.03 -17.30 -31.31
CA LEU A 103 -31.74 -17.55 -30.70
C LEU A 103 -31.57 -16.49 -29.60
N PRO A 104 -31.21 -16.88 -28.37
CA PRO A 104 -31.00 -15.94 -27.28
C PRO A 104 -29.92 -14.94 -27.68
N GLU A 105 -30.31 -13.67 -27.76
CA GLU A 105 -29.43 -12.52 -28.01
C GLU A 105 -28.19 -12.58 -27.09
N PRO A 106 -26.95 -12.54 -27.62
CA PRO A 106 -25.71 -12.60 -26.85
C PRO A 106 -25.38 -11.28 -26.10
N GLY A 107 -26.39 -10.59 -25.57
CA GLY A 107 -26.25 -9.30 -24.88
C GLY A 107 -25.69 -9.38 -23.45
N SER A 108 -25.65 -10.58 -22.85
CA SER A 108 -25.22 -10.78 -21.45
C SER A 108 -23.71 -10.67 -21.23
N SER A 109 -22.91 -10.94 -22.26
CA SER A 109 -21.44 -11.02 -22.15
C SER A 109 -20.78 -9.68 -21.81
N ARG A 110 -21.33 -8.57 -22.33
CA ARG A 110 -20.75 -7.23 -22.12
C ARG A 110 -20.96 -6.72 -20.68
N SER A 111 -22.11 -7.03 -20.07
CA SER A 111 -22.40 -6.61 -18.70
C SER A 111 -21.54 -7.35 -17.68
N LEU A 112 -21.35 -8.66 -17.87
CA LEU A 112 -20.51 -9.47 -16.98
C LEU A 112 -19.04 -9.04 -17.06
N ARG A 113 -18.51 -8.80 -18.27
CA ARG A 113 -17.12 -8.33 -18.44
C ARG A 113 -16.87 -7.00 -17.74
N ARG A 114 -17.82 -6.05 -17.81
CA ARG A 114 -17.71 -4.76 -17.12
C ARG A 114 -17.72 -4.92 -15.61
N LEU A 115 -18.58 -5.79 -15.08
CA LEU A 115 -18.66 -6.05 -13.65
C LEU A 115 -17.38 -6.72 -13.14
N LEU A 116 -16.87 -7.72 -13.86
CA LEU A 116 -15.60 -8.38 -13.54
C LEU A 116 -14.43 -7.38 -13.55
N ALA A 117 -14.32 -6.56 -14.61
CA ALA A 117 -13.28 -5.53 -14.70
C ALA A 117 -13.34 -4.54 -13.53
N ALA A 118 -14.54 -4.06 -13.17
CA ALA A 118 -14.72 -3.16 -12.03
C ALA A 118 -14.32 -3.84 -10.71
N THR A 119 -14.76 -5.08 -10.48
CA THR A 119 -14.38 -5.83 -9.26
C THR A 119 -12.87 -6.08 -9.19
N THR A 120 -12.20 -6.36 -10.31
CA THR A 120 -10.75 -6.55 -10.35
C THR A 120 -10.00 -5.27 -10.01
N VAL A 121 -10.45 -4.11 -10.51
CA VAL A 121 -9.83 -2.81 -10.18
C VAL A 121 -9.98 -2.50 -8.69
N VAL A 122 -11.17 -2.71 -8.12
CA VAL A 122 -11.40 -2.48 -6.68
C VAL A 122 -10.56 -3.44 -5.84
N ALA A 123 -10.53 -4.74 -6.19
CA ALA A 123 -9.72 -5.72 -5.48
C ALA A 123 -8.22 -5.40 -5.54
N LEU A 124 -7.72 -4.96 -6.71
CA LEU A 124 -6.34 -4.53 -6.88
C LEU A 124 -6.01 -3.29 -6.03
N TRP A 125 -6.91 -2.31 -6.00
CA TRP A 125 -6.73 -1.11 -5.18
C TRP A 125 -6.72 -1.42 -3.69
N SER A 126 -7.66 -2.26 -3.23
CA SER A 126 -7.70 -2.73 -1.84
C SER A 126 -6.43 -3.51 -1.48
N ALA A 127 -5.94 -4.38 -2.36
CA ALA A 127 -4.70 -5.11 -2.16
C ALA A 127 -3.50 -4.15 -2.03
N LEU A 128 -3.42 -3.11 -2.86
CA LEU A 128 -2.37 -2.09 -2.77
C LEU A 128 -2.47 -1.29 -1.46
N CYS A 129 -3.67 -0.94 -0.99
CA CYS A 129 -3.85 -0.26 0.29
C CYS A 129 -3.42 -1.13 1.48
N VAL A 130 -3.79 -2.41 1.49
CA VAL A 130 -3.41 -3.34 2.55
C VAL A 130 -1.90 -3.59 2.53
N GLN A 131 -1.30 -3.72 1.35
CA GLN A 131 0.13 -4.02 1.17
C GLN A 131 1.02 -2.77 1.01
N HIS A 132 0.54 -1.58 1.35
CA HIS A 132 1.32 -0.35 1.18
C HIS A 132 2.68 -0.40 1.92
N GLU A 133 2.76 -1.03 3.09
CA GLU A 133 4.03 -1.21 3.82
C GLU A 133 5.05 -2.04 3.02
N LEU A 134 4.60 -3.13 2.38
CA LEU A 134 5.46 -3.96 1.52
C LEU A 134 5.91 -3.17 0.29
N VAL A 135 5.01 -2.43 -0.35
CA VAL A 135 5.34 -1.58 -1.50
C VAL A 135 6.33 -0.48 -1.09
N ALA A 136 6.11 0.17 0.05
CA ALA A 136 7.01 1.18 0.59
C ALA A 136 8.39 0.58 0.91
N TRP A 137 8.43 -0.61 1.51
CA TRP A 137 9.68 -1.34 1.78
C TRP A 137 10.44 -1.69 0.49
N HIS A 138 9.75 -2.21 -0.53
CA HIS A 138 10.35 -2.47 -1.83
C HIS A 138 10.87 -1.20 -2.51
N GLY A 139 10.13 -0.10 -2.40
CA GLY A 139 10.56 1.20 -2.89
C GLY A 139 11.83 1.69 -2.18
N LYS A 140 11.88 1.61 -0.84
CA LYS A 140 13.09 1.91 -0.05
C LYS A 140 14.26 1.04 -0.47
N ARG A 141 14.07 -0.28 -0.53
CA ARG A 141 15.09 -1.26 -0.96
C ARG A 141 15.67 -0.90 -2.33
N ALA A 142 14.82 -0.59 -3.30
CA ALA A 142 15.25 -0.23 -4.64
C ALA A 142 16.08 1.07 -4.64
N ARG A 143 15.66 2.11 -3.90
CA ARG A 143 16.43 3.36 -3.77
C ARG A 143 17.82 3.11 -3.18
N PHE A 144 17.93 2.29 -2.14
CA PHE A 144 19.22 1.97 -1.51
C PHE A 144 20.10 1.04 -2.37
N ALA A 145 19.51 0.11 -3.12
CA ALA A 145 20.26 -0.71 -4.06
C ALA A 145 20.99 0.13 -5.12
N PHE A 146 20.38 1.22 -5.59
CA PHE A 146 21.04 2.17 -6.51
C PHE A 146 22.04 3.12 -5.83
N ARG A 147 22.28 2.98 -4.52
CA ARG A 147 23.13 3.88 -3.71
C ARG A 147 24.19 3.14 -2.91
N ILE A 148 24.43 1.87 -3.22
CA ILE A 148 25.46 1.06 -2.58
C ILE A 148 26.83 1.75 -2.64
N ALA A 149 27.19 2.38 -3.76
CA ALA A 149 28.47 3.09 -3.87
C ALA A 149 28.64 4.23 -2.86
N GLU A 150 27.55 4.94 -2.53
CA GLU A 150 27.57 6.03 -1.54
C GLU A 150 27.71 5.48 -0.12
N LEU A 151 26.94 4.43 0.21
CA LEU A 151 27.06 3.69 1.47
C LEU A 151 28.49 3.10 1.64
N GLU A 152 29.03 2.56 0.57
CA GLU A 152 30.38 1.98 0.52
C GLU A 152 31.45 3.05 0.75
N SER A 153 31.27 4.26 0.20
CA SER A 153 32.21 5.36 0.42
C SER A 153 32.33 5.78 1.89
N ILE A 154 31.26 5.58 2.66
CA ILE A 154 31.21 5.83 4.11
C ILE A 154 31.80 4.65 4.89
N ALA A 155 31.35 3.43 4.59
CA ALA A 155 31.69 2.26 5.40
C ALA A 155 33.05 1.66 5.09
N SER A 156 33.53 1.72 3.84
CA SER A 156 34.80 1.13 3.42
C SER A 156 36.01 1.58 4.26
N PRO A 157 36.23 2.89 4.55
CA PRO A 157 37.34 3.31 5.41
C PRO A 157 37.20 2.77 6.84
N LEU A 158 35.98 2.75 7.38
CA LEU A 158 35.68 2.31 8.74
C LEU A 158 35.91 0.80 8.96
N ARG A 159 35.89 -0.01 7.92
CA ARG A 159 36.21 -1.45 8.01
C ARG A 159 37.66 -1.69 8.38
N ASN A 160 38.56 -0.87 7.83
CA ASN A 160 40.00 -1.05 7.97
C ASN A 160 40.56 -0.24 9.14
N ASP A 161 40.03 0.97 9.35
CA ASP A 161 40.51 1.89 10.39
C ASP A 161 39.34 2.43 11.19
N TRP A 162 39.08 1.81 12.33
CA TRP A 162 38.01 2.22 13.23
C TRP A 162 38.54 3.19 14.29
N PRO A 163 37.98 4.41 14.38
CA PRO A 163 38.53 5.44 15.24
C PRO A 163 38.38 5.09 16.71
N ALA A 164 39.49 5.18 17.46
CA ALA A 164 39.53 4.90 18.90
C ALA A 164 39.16 6.11 19.77
N ARG A 165 39.03 7.31 19.18
CA ARG A 165 38.81 8.59 19.84
C ARG A 165 37.90 9.46 18.99
N ASP A 166 37.28 10.45 19.63
CA ASP A 166 36.50 11.50 18.97
C ASP A 166 37.33 12.20 17.90
N GLY A 167 36.67 12.65 16.83
CA GLY A 167 37.35 13.27 15.72
C GLY A 167 36.43 13.73 14.62
N ASP A 168 37.01 13.93 13.45
CA ASP A 168 36.32 14.34 12.23
C ASP A 168 36.80 13.44 11.09
N LEU A 169 35.86 12.93 10.29
CA LEU A 169 36.12 12.07 9.15
C LEU A 169 35.57 12.74 7.88
N PRO A 170 36.34 12.80 6.78
CA PRO A 170 35.96 13.59 5.60
C PRO A 170 34.58 13.29 5.01
N GLN A 171 34.11 12.04 5.10
CA GLN A 171 32.84 11.58 4.52
C GLN A 171 31.64 11.69 5.46
N ILE A 172 31.85 11.68 6.78
CA ILE A 172 30.77 11.65 7.78
C ILE A 172 30.72 12.88 8.69
N GLY A 173 31.79 13.69 8.70
CA GLY A 173 31.92 14.86 9.55
C GLY A 173 32.34 14.52 10.98
N PRO A 174 32.14 15.47 11.92
CA PRO A 174 32.53 15.31 13.31
C PRO A 174 31.69 14.24 14.03
N PHE A 175 32.36 13.42 14.84
CA PHE A 175 31.73 12.32 15.56
C PHE A 175 32.28 12.18 16.98
N MET A 176 31.49 11.53 17.85
CA MET A 176 31.92 11.04 19.16
C MET A 176 32.03 9.52 19.14
N ALA A 177 33.15 8.98 19.63
CA ALA A 177 33.42 7.55 19.70
C ALA A 177 32.94 6.98 21.04
N TYR A 178 32.01 6.02 21.01
CA TYR A 178 31.38 5.45 22.19
C TYR A 178 31.32 3.90 22.12
N PRO A 179 31.43 3.18 23.24
CA PRO A 179 31.83 3.66 24.58
C PRO A 179 33.33 4.00 24.66
N PHE A 180 33.72 4.75 25.69
CA PHE A 180 35.12 5.14 25.89
C PHE A 180 36.03 3.92 26.06
N GLY A 181 37.19 3.95 25.41
CA GLY A 181 38.24 2.93 25.50
C GLY A 181 38.09 1.77 24.50
N ARG A 182 36.86 1.35 24.19
CA ARG A 182 36.55 0.35 23.14
C ARG A 182 35.34 0.79 22.34
N PRO A 183 35.47 1.84 21.51
CA PRO A 183 34.32 2.38 20.80
C PRO A 183 33.81 1.37 19.78
N SER A 184 32.50 1.13 19.82
CA SER A 184 31.75 0.29 18.88
C SER A 184 30.71 1.10 18.10
N THR A 185 30.46 2.35 18.51
CA THR A 185 29.48 3.26 17.92
C THR A 185 30.10 4.63 17.73
N LEU A 186 29.89 5.22 16.56
CA LEU A 186 30.22 6.60 16.24
C LEU A 186 28.90 7.38 16.20
N VAL A 187 28.71 8.26 17.16
CA VAL A 187 27.57 9.17 17.20
C VAL A 187 27.92 10.40 16.37
N LEU A 188 27.25 10.60 15.25
CA LEU A 188 27.57 11.70 14.33
C LEU A 188 26.97 13.00 14.85
N LEU A 189 27.82 14.01 15.05
CA LEU A 189 27.39 15.34 15.52
C LEU A 189 26.78 16.16 14.39
N GLN A 190 27.16 15.84 13.17
CA GLN A 190 26.53 16.34 11.95
C GLN A 190 26.07 15.13 11.16
N ALA A 191 24.80 15.14 10.74
CA ALA A 191 24.26 14.03 9.98
C ALA A 191 24.66 14.24 8.50
N PRO A 192 25.62 13.48 7.94
CA PRO A 192 25.97 13.61 6.54
C PRO A 192 24.74 13.30 5.70
N GLN A 193 24.46 14.15 4.72
CA GLN A 193 23.36 13.94 3.80
C GLN A 193 23.71 12.80 2.86
N LEU A 194 22.93 11.72 2.93
CA LEU A 194 22.89 10.73 1.86
C LEU A 194 21.85 11.18 0.83
N ALA A 195 22.30 11.31 -0.42
CA ALA A 195 21.55 11.89 -1.51
C ALA A 195 21.10 13.35 -1.29
N SER A 196 20.59 13.96 -2.35
CA SER A 196 20.14 15.36 -2.41
C SER A 196 18.85 15.65 -1.61
N GLN A 197 18.90 15.48 -0.27
CA GLN A 197 18.21 16.29 0.77
C GLN A 197 17.30 15.57 1.79
N ARG A 198 17.22 14.23 1.89
CA ARG A 198 16.19 13.62 2.80
C ARG A 198 16.57 12.42 3.65
N ILE A 199 17.76 11.86 3.47
CA ILE A 199 18.24 10.73 4.27
C ILE A 199 19.56 11.15 4.90
N PHE A 200 19.71 10.87 6.18
CA PHE A 200 20.93 11.20 6.90
C PHE A 200 21.39 9.99 7.70
N VAL A 201 22.70 9.82 7.87
CA VAL A 201 23.23 8.86 8.84
C VAL A 201 23.35 9.57 10.18
N SER A 202 22.76 9.01 11.24
CA SER A 202 22.87 9.56 12.60
C SER A 202 23.94 8.89 13.42
N ALA A 203 24.15 7.61 13.20
CA ALA A 203 25.12 6.80 13.92
C ALA A 203 25.70 5.72 13.02
N VAL A 204 26.95 5.35 13.29
CA VAL A 204 27.62 4.22 12.66
C VAL A 204 28.04 3.24 13.73
N GLU A 205 27.64 1.98 13.63
CA GLU A 205 28.03 0.95 14.58
C GLU A 205 28.88 -0.13 13.93
N ARG A 206 29.81 -0.68 14.71
CA ARG A 206 30.64 -1.82 14.35
C ARG A 206 30.31 -2.98 15.27
N CYS A 207 29.99 -4.12 14.67
CA CYS A 207 29.83 -5.37 15.38
C CYS A 207 31.16 -6.13 15.50
N ASP A 208 31.22 -7.05 16.46
CA ASP A 208 32.39 -7.91 16.70
C ASP A 208 32.75 -8.80 15.50
N ASP A 209 31.77 -9.13 14.66
CA ASP A 209 31.96 -9.89 13.43
C ASP A 209 32.47 -9.04 12.26
N GLY A 210 32.69 -7.73 12.48
CA GLY A 210 33.15 -6.79 11.47
C GLY A 210 32.03 -6.17 10.64
N ALA A 211 30.75 -6.46 10.92
CA ALA A 211 29.65 -5.78 10.26
C ALA A 211 29.65 -4.28 10.61
N ILE A 212 29.30 -3.44 9.63
CA ILE A 212 29.17 -1.99 9.79
C ILE A 212 27.72 -1.62 9.56
N LYS A 213 27.10 -0.99 10.55
CA LYS A 213 25.69 -0.62 10.54
C LYS A 213 25.54 0.89 10.50
N LEU A 214 24.78 1.41 9.54
CA LEU A 214 24.49 2.83 9.40
C LEU A 214 23.03 3.07 9.79
N GLN A 215 22.82 3.81 10.87
CA GLN A 215 21.47 4.18 11.30
C GLN A 215 20.94 5.31 10.41
N LEU A 216 19.83 5.05 9.72
CA LEU A 216 19.23 6.01 8.80
C LEU A 216 18.19 6.85 9.53
N THR A 217 18.22 8.15 9.27
CA THR A 217 17.26 9.14 9.77
C THR A 217 16.70 9.98 8.62
N GLY A 218 15.62 10.72 8.89
CA GLY A 218 14.89 11.51 7.89
C GLY A 218 13.58 10.87 7.47
N THR A 219 13.18 11.02 6.20
CA THR A 219 11.89 10.49 5.71
C THR A 219 11.80 8.98 5.71
N ASP A 220 12.96 8.31 5.67
CA ASP A 220 13.10 6.86 5.76
C ASP A 220 13.67 6.44 7.13
N GLY A 221 13.54 7.29 8.16
CA GLY A 221 14.13 7.07 9.48
C GLY A 221 13.66 5.79 10.19
N GLY A 222 14.52 5.25 11.04
CA GLY A 222 14.28 4.03 11.82
C GLY A 222 14.72 2.74 11.11
N ASP A 223 15.09 2.83 9.84
CA ASP A 223 15.74 1.75 9.10
C ASP A 223 17.27 1.86 9.20
N TRP A 224 17.97 0.76 8.91
CA TRP A 224 19.42 0.64 8.97
C TRP A 224 19.95 0.13 7.64
N ALA A 225 21.08 0.67 7.19
CA ALA A 225 21.85 0.09 6.10
C ALA A 225 23.06 -0.64 6.69
N GLU A 226 23.13 -1.94 6.52
CA GLU A 226 24.14 -2.79 7.14
C GLU A 226 25.00 -3.47 6.09
N TRP A 227 26.31 -3.30 6.20
CA TRP A 227 27.26 -4.11 5.47
C TRP A 227 27.73 -5.27 6.34
N HIS A 228 27.75 -6.47 5.75
CA HIS A 228 28.25 -7.68 6.39
C HIS A 228 29.39 -8.32 5.59
N PRO A 229 30.42 -8.87 6.26
CA PRO A 229 31.42 -9.69 5.59
C PRO A 229 30.80 -11.00 5.09
N GLN A 230 31.51 -11.69 4.19
CA GLN A 230 31.04 -12.95 3.62
C GLN A 230 30.72 -13.98 4.73
N GLY A 231 29.52 -14.55 4.68
CA GLY A 231 29.03 -15.52 5.65
C GLY A 231 28.39 -14.91 6.91
N SER A 232 28.40 -13.59 7.08
CA SER A 232 27.61 -12.89 8.11
C SER A 232 26.28 -12.37 7.54
N HIS A 233 25.28 -12.25 8.42
CA HIS A 233 23.94 -11.79 8.10
C HIS A 233 23.38 -10.90 9.21
N PRO A 234 22.41 -10.01 8.90
CA PRO A 234 21.73 -9.21 9.91
C PRO A 234 21.09 -10.08 10.98
N LYS A 235 21.27 -9.68 12.23
CA LYS A 235 20.68 -10.31 13.43
C LYS A 235 20.29 -9.25 14.45
N SER A 236 19.45 -9.62 15.39
CA SER A 236 19.16 -8.80 16.57
C SER A 236 20.45 -8.55 17.36
N PHE A 237 20.59 -7.36 17.92
CA PHE A 237 21.82 -6.95 18.62
C PHE A 237 21.49 -5.93 19.72
N VAL A 238 22.48 -5.65 20.57
CA VAL A 238 22.45 -4.55 21.53
C VAL A 238 23.43 -3.50 21.01
N GLY A 239 22.93 -2.29 20.75
CA GLY A 239 23.73 -1.19 20.22
C GLY A 239 24.76 -0.70 21.22
N GLY A 240 25.71 0.13 20.76
CA GLY A 240 26.76 0.65 21.63
C GLY A 240 26.23 1.51 22.78
N LEU A 241 25.03 2.10 22.63
CA LEU A 241 24.31 2.85 23.67
C LEU A 241 23.50 1.96 24.63
N ALA A 242 23.68 0.64 24.57
CA ALA A 242 22.93 -0.38 25.33
C ALA A 242 21.44 -0.51 24.97
N ASP A 243 21.02 0.02 23.82
CA ASP A 243 19.67 -0.14 23.30
C ASP A 243 19.51 -1.51 22.60
N ALA A 244 18.45 -2.24 22.92
CA ALA A 244 18.16 -3.53 22.29
C ALA A 244 17.43 -3.33 20.95
N HIS A 245 17.93 -3.96 19.90
CA HIS A 245 17.35 -3.91 18.56
C HIS A 245 16.92 -5.31 18.12
N GLN A 246 15.62 -5.57 18.08
CA GLN A 246 15.07 -6.85 17.62
C GLN A 246 14.81 -6.83 16.13
N LEU A 247 15.40 -7.76 15.38
CA LEU A 247 15.28 -7.80 13.92
C LEU A 247 13.83 -8.05 13.50
N ASN A 248 13.23 -7.11 12.78
CA ASN A 248 11.91 -7.25 12.19
C ASN A 248 12.02 -7.80 10.76
N VAL A 249 12.71 -7.06 9.89
CA VAL A 249 12.88 -7.43 8.48
C VAL A 249 14.28 -7.06 8.00
N ALA A 250 14.88 -7.95 7.20
CA ALA A 250 16.12 -7.71 6.49
C ALA A 250 15.92 -8.00 5.00
N SER A 251 16.55 -7.21 4.14
CA SER A 251 16.51 -7.41 2.69
C SER A 251 17.86 -7.08 2.08
N SER A 252 18.48 -8.03 1.39
CA SER A 252 19.74 -7.78 0.68
C SER A 252 19.53 -6.74 -0.42
N ILE A 253 20.41 -5.74 -0.46
CA ILE A 253 20.43 -4.72 -1.52
C ILE A 253 21.58 -4.96 -2.52
N GLY A 254 22.59 -5.75 -2.18
CA GLY A 254 23.71 -6.13 -3.06
C GLY A 254 25.06 -5.98 -2.35
N ASP A 255 26.13 -6.63 -2.85
CA ASP A 255 27.51 -6.41 -2.38
C ASP A 255 27.74 -6.55 -0.86
N GLY A 256 27.02 -7.50 -0.22
CA GLY A 256 27.08 -7.71 1.24
C GLY A 256 26.26 -6.70 2.05
N TRP A 257 25.57 -5.77 1.40
CA TRP A 257 24.67 -4.81 2.01
C TRP A 257 23.25 -5.33 2.17
N TYR A 258 22.64 -4.92 3.27
CA TYR A 258 21.27 -5.19 3.65
C TYR A 258 20.58 -3.89 4.09
N LEU A 259 19.32 -3.74 3.70
CA LEU A 259 18.41 -2.81 4.33
C LEU A 259 17.65 -3.55 5.43
N VAL A 260 17.71 -3.02 6.65
CA VAL A 260 17.26 -3.71 7.86
C VAL A 260 16.33 -2.79 8.64
N ARG A 261 15.29 -3.37 9.25
CA ARG A 261 14.40 -2.69 10.19
C ARG A 261 14.39 -3.46 11.50
N TYR A 262 14.49 -2.72 12.59
CA TYR A 262 14.41 -3.22 13.95
C TYR A 262 13.12 -2.76 14.62
N GLU A 263 12.60 -3.58 15.53
CA GLU A 263 11.58 -3.15 16.49
C GLU A 263 12.26 -2.40 17.63
N SER A 264 11.66 -1.28 18.03
CA SER A 264 12.09 -0.41 19.12
C SER A 264 11.30 -0.73 20.39
#